data_AF-A0A5E4KBY6-F1
#
_entry.id   AF-A0A5E4KBY6-F1
#
_cell.length_a   1.000
_cell.length_b   1.000
_cell.length_c   1.000
_cell.angle_alpha   90.00
_cell.angle_beta   90.00
_cell.angle_gamma   90.00
#
_symmetry.space_group_name_H-M   'P 1'
#
loop_
_entity.id
_entity.type
_entity.pdbx_description
1 polymer ?
#
loop_
_entity_poly.entity_id
_entity_poly.type
_entity_poly.pdbx_seq_one_letter_code
_entity_poly.pdbx_strand_id
1 'polypeptide(L)'
;MGLTDDQCNEIISDSNFKNFSCYLLNSTISSLRRKKIIEEIKDKSKKERIIIVSTQSIEAGVDIDCDFGVRDYSILDSIEQISGRINRECNMRKSNTSKLFVIMYKDGSISDSEKIYRSYDRYKIQNLDFNQDDIEEILTYKKFNKYYNVLSKNLKRIARDNFLLISREIRDLHFKTINDDLNVIDQRVDQIDIFVCDEIPLKNLSEYDKNKIESIIVDSVIMKFEGIQKIISGEVIFTKNVYVVWKQIMGTTNKFYDVYIRRKITSLFNQFIITITNLKNEKTNLYDYLEAEGFIERDDKFNIILSTQKFSECYNFTDGIKTDKFKEGMDNLSLGIII
;
A
#
# COMPACT_ATOMS: atom_id res chain seq x y z
N MET A 1 -8.67 -1.97 -4.43
CA MET A 1 -8.78 -0.93 -5.47
C MET A 1 -7.37 -0.51 -5.83
N GLY A 2 -6.88 -0.94 -6.99
CA GLY A 2 -5.55 -0.57 -7.46
C GLY A 2 -5.68 0.71 -8.28
N LEU A 3 -5.11 1.80 -7.80
CA LEU A 3 -4.83 2.94 -8.66
C LEU A 3 -3.79 2.52 -9.70
N THR A 4 -3.89 3.08 -10.89
CA THR A 4 -3.14 2.64 -12.06
C THR A 4 -2.19 3.72 -12.53
N ASP A 5 -1.09 3.32 -13.18
CA ASP A 5 -0.21 4.26 -13.91
C ASP A 5 -0.97 5.06 -14.96
N ASP A 6 -2.03 4.46 -15.49
CA ASP A 6 -2.89 5.05 -16.52
C ASP A 6 -3.60 6.31 -16.01
N GLN A 7 -3.89 6.42 -14.71
CA GLN A 7 -4.59 7.58 -14.14
C GLN A 7 -3.75 8.86 -14.22
N CYS A 8 -2.46 8.79 -13.93
CA CYS A 8 -1.62 9.98 -14.04
C CYS A 8 -1.49 10.43 -15.50
N ASN A 9 -1.36 9.48 -16.43
CA ASN A 9 -1.30 9.76 -17.86
C ASN A 9 -2.63 10.33 -18.38
N GLU A 10 -3.76 9.78 -17.95
CA GLU A 10 -5.11 10.25 -18.28
C GLU A 10 -5.33 11.68 -17.79
N ILE A 11 -4.97 11.97 -16.53
CA ILE A 11 -5.08 13.33 -15.96
C ILE A 11 -4.24 14.33 -16.76
N ILE A 12 -2.97 14.02 -17.04
CA ILE A 12 -2.07 14.94 -17.75
C ILE A 12 -2.45 15.07 -19.24
N SER A 13 -3.18 14.10 -19.80
CA SER A 13 -3.66 14.17 -21.19
C SER A 13 -4.66 15.32 -21.41
N ASP A 14 -5.42 15.70 -20.37
CA ASP A 14 -6.32 16.84 -20.42
C ASP A 14 -5.52 18.16 -20.50
N SER A 15 -5.90 19.00 -21.46
CA SER A 15 -5.35 20.34 -21.68
C SER A 15 -5.25 21.22 -20.43
N ASN A 16 -6.16 21.06 -19.46
CA ASN A 16 -6.21 21.82 -18.22
C ASN A 16 -5.06 21.45 -17.25
N PHE A 17 -4.52 20.24 -17.37
CA PHE A 17 -3.52 19.70 -16.44
C PHE A 17 -2.15 19.46 -17.07
N LYS A 18 -1.93 19.82 -18.35
CA LYS A 18 -0.63 19.65 -19.05
C LYS A 18 0.58 20.26 -18.34
N ASN A 19 0.38 21.31 -17.55
CA ASN A 19 1.44 22.00 -16.80
C ASN A 19 1.65 21.42 -15.39
N PHE A 20 0.97 20.33 -15.03
CA PHE A 20 1.11 19.67 -13.75
C PHE A 20 2.06 18.47 -13.89
N SER A 21 2.86 18.24 -12.85
CA SER A 21 3.52 16.94 -12.66
C SER A 21 2.59 16.01 -11.89
N CYS A 22 2.39 14.78 -12.36
CA CYS A 22 1.59 13.79 -11.65
C CYS A 22 2.48 12.69 -11.04
N TYR A 23 2.16 12.27 -9.83
CA TYR A 23 2.83 11.19 -9.13
C TYR A 23 1.81 10.18 -8.61
N LEU A 24 2.12 8.89 -8.79
CA LEU A 24 1.32 7.79 -8.27
C LEU A 24 1.91 7.24 -6.97
N LEU A 25 1.06 7.04 -5.98
CA LEU A 25 1.40 6.49 -4.67
C LEU A 25 0.40 5.39 -4.28
N ASN A 26 0.62 4.17 -4.74
CA ASN A 26 -0.20 2.99 -4.38
C ASN A 26 0.65 1.85 -3.77
N SER A 27 0.00 0.80 -3.26
CA SER A 27 0.69 -0.34 -2.60
C SER A 27 1.63 -1.13 -3.52
N THR A 28 1.52 -0.94 -4.83
CA THR A 28 2.38 -1.56 -5.83
C THR A 28 3.69 -0.79 -6.02
N ILE A 29 3.77 0.47 -5.56
CA ILE A 29 5.01 1.24 -5.55
C ILE A 29 5.88 0.78 -4.37
N SER A 30 7.11 0.38 -4.68
CA SER A 30 8.10 0.00 -3.67
C SER A 30 8.31 1.10 -2.61
N SER A 31 8.65 0.71 -1.39
CA SER A 31 8.93 1.68 -0.32
C SER A 31 10.04 2.69 -0.67
N LEU A 32 11.04 2.25 -1.44
CA LEU A 32 12.14 3.07 -1.94
C LEU A 32 11.67 4.12 -2.94
N ARG A 33 10.90 3.71 -3.95
CA ARG A 33 10.37 4.65 -4.95
C ARG A 33 9.42 5.67 -4.31
N ARG A 34 8.57 5.27 -3.36
CA ARG A 34 7.69 6.19 -2.62
C ARG A 34 8.47 7.30 -1.92
N LYS A 35 9.56 6.96 -1.22
CA LYS A 35 10.42 7.98 -0.58
C LYS A 35 11.05 8.91 -1.60
N LYS A 36 11.54 8.37 -2.72
CA LYS A 36 12.11 9.17 -3.81
C LYS A 36 11.09 10.15 -4.39
N ILE A 37 9.85 9.72 -4.62
CA ILE A 37 8.74 10.60 -5.06
C ILE A 37 8.53 11.73 -4.05
N ILE A 38 8.48 11.42 -2.75
CA ILE A 38 8.27 12.41 -1.70
C ILE A 38 9.41 13.45 -1.68
N GLU A 39 10.66 13.01 -1.82
CA GLU A 39 11.82 13.92 -1.94
C GLU A 39 11.72 14.80 -3.19
N GLU A 40 11.40 14.22 -4.35
CA GLU A 40 11.19 14.95 -5.60
C GLU A 40 10.11 16.03 -5.44
N ILE A 41 9.00 15.72 -4.76
CA ILE A 41 7.92 16.67 -4.50
C ILE A 41 8.38 17.78 -3.54
N LYS A 42 9.17 17.45 -2.52
CA LYS A 42 9.68 18.43 -1.54
C LYS A 42 10.74 19.37 -2.12
N ASP A 43 11.54 18.89 -3.06
CA ASP A 43 12.60 19.67 -3.71
C ASP A 43 12.09 20.58 -4.83
N LYS A 44 10.85 20.35 -5.31
CA LYS A 44 10.24 21.18 -6.35
C LYS A 44 9.96 22.60 -5.89
N SER A 45 10.08 23.54 -6.83
CA SER A 45 9.80 24.93 -6.51
C SER A 45 8.32 25.11 -6.16
N LYS A 46 8.00 26.04 -5.25
CA LYS A 46 6.61 26.41 -4.91
C LYS A 46 5.76 26.89 -6.10
N LYS A 47 6.35 27.11 -7.27
CA LYS A 47 5.66 27.51 -8.50
C LYS A 47 5.22 26.30 -9.35
N GLU A 48 5.77 25.12 -9.09
CA GLU A 48 5.41 23.91 -9.82
C GLU A 48 4.08 23.39 -9.32
N ARG A 49 3.22 22.98 -10.25
CA ARG A 49 1.92 22.42 -9.93
C ARG A 49 2.04 20.91 -9.92
N ILE A 50 1.59 20.29 -8.84
CA ILE A 50 1.77 18.85 -8.58
C ILE A 50 0.40 18.22 -8.30
N ILE A 51 0.17 17.06 -8.89
CA ILE A 51 -0.95 16.17 -8.61
C ILE A 51 -0.37 14.88 -8.02
N ILE A 52 -0.99 14.41 -6.94
CA ILE A 52 -0.62 13.15 -6.30
C ILE A 52 -1.87 12.29 -6.29
N VAL A 53 -1.79 11.12 -6.91
CA VAL A 53 -2.86 10.12 -6.95
C VAL A 53 -2.45 9.01 -5.98
N SER A 54 -3.25 8.73 -4.96
CA SER A 54 -2.86 7.80 -3.88
C SER A 54 -4.00 6.93 -3.38
N THR A 55 -3.70 5.65 -3.07
CA THR A 55 -4.67 4.74 -2.44
C THR A 55 -4.65 4.92 -0.93
N GLN A 56 -5.73 4.49 -0.29
CA GLN A 56 -5.89 4.47 1.18
C GLN A 56 -4.71 3.87 1.94
N SER A 57 -4.13 2.79 1.39
CA SER A 57 -2.99 2.07 1.99
C SER A 57 -1.73 2.92 2.17
N ILE A 58 -1.68 4.11 1.55
CA ILE A 58 -0.48 4.97 1.53
C ILE A 58 -0.71 6.31 2.24
N GLU A 59 -1.96 6.66 2.53
CA GLU A 59 -2.34 7.91 3.19
C GLU A 59 -1.78 8.03 4.62
N ALA A 60 -1.57 6.88 5.27
CA ALA A 60 -0.92 6.78 6.57
C ALA A 60 0.61 6.70 6.41
N GLY A 61 1.31 7.64 7.04
CA GLY A 61 2.78 7.62 7.15
C GLY A 61 3.54 8.39 6.07
N VAL A 62 2.85 9.04 5.13
CA VAL A 62 3.48 9.93 4.16
C VAL A 62 3.42 11.39 4.63
N ASP A 63 4.57 12.05 4.64
CA ASP A 63 4.74 13.45 5.09
C ASP A 63 4.53 14.43 3.94
N ILE A 64 3.27 14.60 3.54
CA ILE A 64 2.83 15.54 2.51
C ILE A 64 1.91 16.60 3.13
N ASP A 65 2.05 17.84 2.65
CA ASP A 65 1.12 18.95 2.89
C ASP A 65 0.59 19.47 1.55
N CYS A 66 -0.69 19.25 1.29
CA CYS A 66 -1.37 19.62 0.05
C CYS A 66 -2.17 20.91 0.21
N ASP A 67 -2.33 21.65 -0.89
CA ASP A 67 -3.16 22.85 -0.89
C ASP A 67 -4.65 22.52 -0.80
N PHE A 68 -5.11 21.51 -1.55
CA PHE A 68 -6.48 20.98 -1.52
C PHE A 68 -6.45 19.46 -1.80
N GLY A 69 -7.56 18.77 -1.56
CA GLY A 69 -7.68 17.34 -1.82
C GLY A 69 -9.04 16.97 -2.42
N VAL A 70 -9.07 15.89 -3.19
CA VAL A 70 -10.29 15.29 -3.71
C VAL A 70 -10.25 13.81 -3.35
N ARG A 71 -11.37 13.27 -2.86
CA ARG A 71 -11.46 11.88 -2.40
C ARG A 71 -12.88 11.34 -2.58
N ASP A 72 -13.00 10.06 -2.89
CA ASP A 72 -14.27 9.34 -2.76
C ASP A 72 -14.70 9.22 -1.28
N TYR A 73 -16.00 9.07 -1.06
CA TYR A 73 -16.60 8.93 0.26
C TYR A 73 -16.13 7.64 0.93
N SER A 74 -15.88 7.69 2.23
CA SER A 74 -15.39 6.54 2.98
C SER A 74 -15.80 6.60 4.45
N ILE A 75 -15.23 5.70 5.25
CA ILE A 75 -15.34 5.77 6.71
C ILE A 75 -14.76 7.11 7.21
N LEU A 76 -15.42 7.77 8.16
CA LEU A 76 -15.08 9.14 8.61
C LEU A 76 -13.61 9.28 9.08
N ASP A 77 -13.06 8.27 9.75
CA ASP A 77 -11.66 8.28 10.19
C ASP A 77 -10.67 8.45 9.03
N SER A 78 -10.96 7.80 7.90
CA SER A 78 -10.08 7.85 6.72
C SER A 78 -10.19 9.21 6.02
N ILE A 79 -11.38 9.82 6.00
CA ILE A 79 -11.57 11.18 5.50
C ILE A 79 -10.79 12.17 6.38
N GLU A 80 -10.84 12.01 7.71
CA GLU A 80 -10.12 12.87 8.64
C GLU A 80 -8.61 12.79 8.45
N GLN A 81 -8.07 11.59 8.26
CA GLN A 81 -6.64 11.38 8.00
C GLN A 81 -6.15 12.16 6.78
N ILE A 82 -6.91 12.16 5.68
CA ILE A 82 -6.60 12.99 4.51
C ILE A 82 -6.75 14.47 4.81
N SER A 83 -7.80 14.87 5.54
CA SER A 83 -7.99 16.28 5.90
C SER A 83 -6.81 16.84 6.70
N GLY A 84 -6.16 16.01 7.52
CA GLY A 84 -4.92 16.36 8.23
C GLY A 84 -3.66 16.50 7.36
N ARG A 85 -3.75 16.19 6.06
CA ARG A 85 -2.73 16.44 5.04
C ARG A 85 -3.03 17.67 4.18
N ILE A 86 -4.17 18.32 4.38
CA ILE A 86 -4.55 19.55 3.67
C ILE A 86 -4.21 20.74 4.57
N ASN A 87 -3.32 21.61 4.11
CA ASN A 87 -2.82 22.76 4.87
C ASN A 87 -2.37 22.37 6.29
N ARG A 88 -1.61 21.28 6.40
CA ARG A 88 -1.12 20.70 7.64
C ARG A 88 -0.25 21.67 8.44
N GLU A 89 0.49 22.55 7.76
CA GLU A 89 1.28 23.61 8.40
C GLU A 89 0.43 24.81 8.89
N CYS A 90 -0.90 24.75 8.73
CA CYS A 90 -1.83 25.80 9.15
C CYS A 90 -1.49 27.18 8.56
N ASN A 91 -1.12 27.22 7.29
CA ASN A 91 -0.79 28.48 6.62
C ASN A 91 -2.05 29.32 6.42
N MET A 92 -2.16 30.43 7.15
CA MET A 92 -3.31 31.34 7.08
C MET A 92 -3.55 31.89 5.68
N ARG A 93 -2.52 32.01 4.82
CA ARG A 93 -2.68 32.51 3.45
C ARG A 93 -3.42 31.53 2.54
N LYS A 94 -3.47 30.25 2.92
CA LYS A 94 -4.10 29.17 2.15
C LYS A 94 -5.48 28.78 2.69
N SER A 95 -5.90 29.30 3.86
CA SER A 95 -7.12 28.86 4.55
C SER A 95 -8.39 28.90 3.69
N ASN A 96 -8.53 29.91 2.82
CA ASN A 96 -9.70 30.06 1.95
C ASN A 96 -9.70 29.09 0.75
N THR A 97 -8.52 28.62 0.35
CA THR A 97 -8.34 27.70 -0.78
C THR A 97 -8.18 26.24 -0.34
N SER A 98 -7.87 26.02 0.93
CA SER A 98 -7.61 24.69 1.48
C SER A 98 -8.88 23.96 1.85
N LYS A 99 -9.30 23.09 0.94
CA LYS A 99 -10.53 22.32 1.05
C LYS A 99 -10.27 20.86 0.69
N LEU A 100 -10.97 19.98 1.40
CA LEU A 100 -11.12 18.58 1.01
C LEU A 100 -12.50 18.41 0.38
N PHE A 101 -12.53 18.01 -0.88
CA PHE A 101 -13.75 17.66 -1.58
C PHE A 101 -13.99 16.16 -1.42
N VAL A 102 -15.07 15.81 -0.72
CA VAL A 102 -15.51 14.42 -0.57
C VAL A 102 -16.65 14.18 -1.53
N ILE A 103 -16.44 13.31 -2.50
CA ILE A 103 -17.39 12.99 -3.56
C ILE A 103 -17.94 11.61 -3.26
N MET A 104 -19.24 11.40 -3.36
CA MET A 104 -19.80 10.05 -3.34
C MET A 104 -20.04 9.63 -4.78
N TYR A 105 -19.06 8.95 -5.38
CA TYR A 105 -19.21 8.48 -6.75
C TYR A 105 -20.17 7.30 -6.82
N LYS A 106 -21.04 7.30 -7.83
CA LYS A 106 -22.04 6.26 -8.07
C LYS A 106 -21.95 5.81 -9.52
N ASP A 107 -21.60 4.55 -9.69
CA ASP A 107 -21.74 3.84 -10.96
C ASP A 107 -22.92 2.87 -10.84
N GLY A 108 -24.04 3.24 -11.49
CA GLY A 108 -25.32 2.57 -11.35
C GLY A 108 -26.02 2.84 -10.01
N SER A 109 -26.53 1.80 -9.36
CA SER A 109 -27.31 1.90 -8.12
C SER A 109 -26.47 1.87 -6.84
N ILE A 110 -25.18 1.54 -6.92
CA ILE A 110 -24.30 1.31 -5.76
C ILE A 110 -23.12 2.30 -5.84
N SER A 111 -22.83 2.99 -4.73
CA SER A 111 -21.65 3.86 -4.65
C SER A 111 -20.37 3.03 -4.50
N ASP A 112 -19.25 3.59 -4.92
CA ASP A 112 -17.96 2.90 -4.78
C ASP A 112 -17.57 2.69 -3.33
N SER A 113 -17.83 3.70 -2.49
CA SER A 113 -17.76 3.56 -1.04
C SER A 113 -18.52 2.34 -0.51
N GLU A 114 -19.71 2.02 -1.04
CA GLU A 114 -20.44 0.83 -0.63
C GLU A 114 -19.76 -0.44 -1.16
N LYS A 115 -19.33 -0.47 -2.41
CA LYS A 115 -18.62 -1.64 -2.96
C LYS A 115 -17.37 -2.00 -2.17
N ILE A 116 -16.64 -0.99 -1.69
CA ILE A 116 -15.39 -1.17 -0.94
C ILE A 116 -15.65 -1.51 0.53
N TYR A 117 -16.55 -0.78 1.19
CA TYR A 117 -16.66 -0.80 2.65
C TYR A 117 -17.90 -1.50 3.19
N ARG A 118 -18.79 -2.04 2.35
CA ARG A 118 -20.03 -2.69 2.80
C ARG A 118 -19.82 -3.79 3.83
N SER A 119 -18.69 -4.51 3.77
CA SER A 119 -18.38 -5.55 4.76
C SER A 119 -17.90 -5.00 6.12
N TYR A 120 -17.43 -3.75 6.16
CA TYR A 120 -16.80 -3.13 7.32
C TYR A 120 -17.85 -2.65 8.31
N ASP A 121 -17.77 -3.12 9.57
CA ASP A 121 -18.77 -2.76 10.59
C ASP A 121 -18.78 -1.25 10.88
N ARG A 122 -17.62 -0.59 10.80
CA ARG A 122 -17.52 0.87 10.92
C ARG A 122 -18.35 1.61 9.87
N TYR A 123 -18.34 1.14 8.62
CA TYR A 123 -19.11 1.74 7.53
C TYR A 123 -20.61 1.48 7.70
N LYS A 124 -21.00 0.27 8.13
CA LYS A 124 -22.40 -0.07 8.45
C LYS A 124 -22.94 0.81 9.57
N ILE A 125 -22.21 0.91 10.68
CA ILE A 125 -22.58 1.75 11.83
C ILE A 125 -22.71 3.21 11.39
N GLN A 126 -21.73 3.71 10.63
CA GLN A 126 -21.76 5.08 10.11
C GLN A 126 -23.04 5.37 9.32
N ASN A 127 -23.40 4.52 8.37
CA ASN A 127 -24.56 4.75 7.50
C ASN A 127 -25.92 4.44 8.16
N LEU A 128 -25.93 3.71 9.29
CA LEU A 128 -27.15 3.42 10.04
C LEU A 128 -27.44 4.47 11.11
N ASP A 129 -26.41 4.95 11.81
CA ASP A 129 -26.54 5.81 12.99
C ASP A 129 -26.33 7.31 12.70
N PHE A 130 -25.84 7.68 11.50
CA PHE A 130 -25.63 9.07 11.11
C PHE A 130 -26.29 9.38 9.77
N ASN A 131 -26.98 10.52 9.71
CA ASN A 131 -27.46 11.09 8.45
C ASN A 131 -26.42 12.01 7.81
N GLN A 132 -26.72 12.55 6.63
CA GLN A 132 -25.80 13.43 5.89
C GLN A 132 -25.44 14.70 6.67
N ASP A 133 -26.40 15.31 7.35
CA ASP A 133 -26.18 16.54 8.13
C ASP A 133 -25.26 16.27 9.33
N ASP A 134 -25.43 15.11 9.99
CA ASP A 134 -24.55 14.68 11.08
C ASP A 134 -23.11 14.50 10.58
N ILE A 135 -22.94 13.85 9.42
CA ILE A 135 -21.63 13.61 8.81
C ILE A 135 -20.95 14.94 8.45
N GLU A 136 -21.69 15.85 7.80
CA GLU A 136 -21.19 17.18 7.44
C GLU A 136 -20.79 17.99 8.68
N GLU A 137 -21.60 17.94 9.75
CA GLU A 137 -21.29 18.57 11.03
C GLU A 137 -20.00 17.98 11.65
N ILE A 138 -19.85 16.65 11.66
CA ILE A 138 -18.67 15.98 12.22
C ILE A 138 -17.41 16.39 11.46
N LEU A 139 -17.43 16.38 10.13
CA LEU A 139 -16.27 16.72 9.30
C LEU A 139 -15.93 18.22 9.37
N THR A 140 -16.93 19.09 9.30
CA THR A 140 -16.74 20.55 9.26
C THR A 140 -16.26 21.10 10.60
N TYR A 141 -16.87 20.65 11.70
CA TYR A 141 -16.56 21.14 13.05
C TYR A 141 -15.69 20.19 13.87
N LYS A 142 -15.15 19.14 13.23
CA LYS A 142 -14.28 18.14 13.85
C LYS A 142 -14.90 17.49 15.10
N LYS A 143 -16.22 17.26 15.09
CA LYS A 143 -16.98 16.67 16.22
C LYS A 143 -16.87 15.13 16.29
N PHE A 144 -15.66 14.60 16.12
CA PHE A 144 -15.41 13.14 16.11
C PHE A 144 -15.74 12.44 17.43
N ASN A 145 -15.84 13.17 18.54
CA ASN A 145 -16.35 12.60 19.80
C ASN A 145 -17.75 12.00 19.64
N LYS A 146 -18.63 12.62 18.85
CA LYS A 146 -19.98 12.10 18.53
C LYS A 146 -19.88 10.76 17.80
N TYR A 147 -19.03 10.70 16.78
CA TYR A 147 -18.74 9.51 16.00
C TYR A 147 -18.19 8.36 16.87
N TYR A 148 -17.10 8.60 17.60
CA TYR A 148 -16.45 7.56 18.41
C TYR A 148 -17.30 7.07 19.58
N ASN A 149 -18.18 7.91 20.15
CA ASN A 149 -19.11 7.48 21.19
C ASN A 149 -20.11 6.45 20.66
N VAL A 150 -20.69 6.68 19.48
CA VAL A 150 -21.58 5.72 18.80
C VAL A 150 -20.83 4.46 18.41
N LEU A 151 -19.66 4.64 17.77
CA LEU A 151 -18.85 3.52 17.31
C LEU A 151 -18.43 2.61 18.46
N SER A 152 -17.89 3.17 19.54
CA SER A 152 -17.45 2.39 20.70
C SER A 152 -18.61 1.68 21.40
N LYS A 153 -19.81 2.25 21.45
CA LYS A 153 -21.00 1.60 22.01
C LYS A 153 -21.43 0.41 21.17
N ASN A 154 -21.47 0.56 19.85
CA ASN A 154 -21.86 -0.51 18.93
C ASN A 154 -20.79 -1.61 18.85
N LEU A 155 -19.50 -1.26 18.77
CA LEU A 155 -18.41 -2.23 18.78
C LEU A 155 -18.32 -2.99 20.10
N LYS A 156 -18.58 -2.35 21.26
CA LYS A 156 -18.65 -3.06 22.55
C LYS A 156 -19.78 -4.09 22.59
N ARG A 157 -20.90 -3.84 21.90
CA ARG A 157 -21.99 -4.81 21.77
C ARG A 157 -21.52 -6.02 20.94
N ILE A 158 -21.00 -5.76 19.75
CA ILE A 158 -20.44 -6.79 18.85
C ILE A 158 -19.35 -7.62 19.55
N ALA A 159 -18.43 -6.95 20.25
CA ALA A 159 -17.35 -7.60 20.97
C ALA A 159 -17.84 -8.45 22.13
N ARG A 160 -18.86 -8.04 22.89
CA ARG A 160 -19.43 -8.88 23.97
C ARG A 160 -20.04 -10.16 23.41
N ASP A 161 -20.76 -10.04 22.31
CA ASP A 161 -21.43 -11.17 21.66
C ASP A 161 -20.39 -12.19 21.15
N ASN A 162 -19.26 -11.73 20.60
CA ASN A 162 -18.15 -12.59 20.15
C ASN A 162 -17.23 -13.08 21.30
N PHE A 163 -17.01 -12.27 22.34
CA PHE A 163 -16.11 -12.61 23.44
C PHE A 163 -16.64 -13.77 24.29
N LEU A 164 -17.96 -13.92 24.41
CA LEU A 164 -18.58 -15.07 25.07
C LEU A 164 -18.18 -16.40 24.40
N LEU A 165 -18.07 -16.42 23.07
CA LEU A 165 -17.67 -17.59 22.27
C LEU A 165 -16.18 -17.92 22.44
N ILE A 166 -15.31 -16.90 22.50
CA ILE A 166 -13.85 -17.05 22.54
C ILE A 166 -13.31 -17.23 23.98
N SER A 167 -14.10 -16.90 25.00
CA SER A 167 -13.69 -16.94 26.41
C SER A 167 -13.29 -18.33 26.92
N ARG A 168 -13.83 -19.40 26.32
CA ARG A 168 -13.44 -20.80 26.63
C ARG A 168 -12.09 -21.13 26.03
N GLU A 169 -11.90 -20.81 24.75
CA GLU A 169 -10.63 -21.03 24.05
C GLU A 169 -9.47 -20.26 24.69
N ILE A 170 -9.70 -19.02 25.14
CA ILE A 170 -8.72 -18.22 25.91
C ILE A 170 -8.36 -18.89 27.23
N ARG A 171 -9.36 -19.39 27.97
CA ARG A 171 -9.16 -20.06 29.26
C ARG A 171 -8.34 -21.35 29.10
N ASP A 172 -8.60 -22.08 28.03
CA ASP A 172 -7.98 -23.37 27.74
C ASP A 172 -6.68 -23.21 26.93
N LEU A 173 -6.23 -21.97 26.70
CA LEU A 173 -4.98 -21.61 25.99
C LEU A 173 -4.89 -22.23 24.59
N HIS A 174 -6.01 -22.36 23.88
CA HIS A 174 -6.07 -22.86 22.52
C HIS A 174 -5.60 -21.81 21.51
N PHE A 175 -4.33 -21.43 21.57
CA PHE A 175 -3.74 -20.34 20.79
C PHE A 175 -3.96 -20.43 19.28
N LYS A 176 -4.06 -21.65 18.73
CA LYS A 176 -4.35 -21.85 17.31
C LYS A 176 -5.78 -21.41 16.97
N THR A 177 -6.78 -21.91 17.71
CA THR A 177 -8.19 -21.52 17.58
C THR A 177 -8.38 -20.04 17.83
N ILE A 178 -7.74 -19.49 18.88
CA ILE A 178 -7.71 -18.05 19.19
C ILE A 178 -7.16 -17.24 18.00
N ASN A 179 -6.07 -17.68 17.38
CA ASN A 179 -5.45 -16.97 16.25
C ASN A 179 -6.27 -17.07 14.96
N ASP A 180 -7.00 -18.16 14.76
CA ASP A 180 -7.86 -18.37 13.59
C ASP A 180 -9.21 -17.60 13.74
N ASP A 181 -9.74 -17.50 14.96
CA ASP A 181 -11.03 -16.88 15.27
C ASP A 181 -10.93 -15.37 15.62
N LEU A 182 -9.85 -14.92 16.28
CA LEU A 182 -9.62 -13.48 16.57
C LEU A 182 -9.04 -12.77 15.36
N ASN A 183 -9.89 -12.50 14.39
CA ASN A 183 -9.57 -11.56 13.32
C ASN A 183 -9.74 -10.13 13.81
N VAL A 184 -8.70 -9.60 14.49
CA VAL A 184 -8.66 -8.22 15.03
C VAL A 184 -8.59 -7.16 13.92
N ILE A 185 -8.25 -7.56 12.70
CA ILE A 185 -8.18 -6.71 11.52
C ILE A 185 -9.42 -7.03 10.69
N ASP A 186 -10.29 -6.03 10.47
CA ASP A 186 -11.39 -6.07 9.50
C ASP A 186 -10.89 -6.79 8.24
N GLN A 187 -11.41 -7.99 7.98
CA GLN A 187 -11.13 -8.90 6.85
C GLN A 187 -9.83 -8.61 6.11
N ARG A 188 -8.79 -9.46 6.30
CA ARG A 188 -7.58 -9.42 5.46
C ARG A 188 -8.04 -9.40 4.01
N VAL A 189 -7.97 -8.23 3.38
CA VAL A 189 -8.07 -8.14 1.94
C VAL A 189 -6.97 -9.06 1.47
N ASP A 190 -7.31 -10.10 0.71
CA ASP A 190 -6.31 -11.07 0.27
C ASP A 190 -5.20 -10.27 -0.40
N GLN A 191 -3.98 -10.34 0.14
CA GLN A 191 -2.84 -9.55 -0.31
C GLN A 191 -1.75 -10.52 -0.70
N ILE A 192 -1.07 -10.18 -1.79
CA ILE A 192 0.06 -10.95 -2.32
C ILE A 192 1.28 -10.06 -2.19
N ASP A 193 2.24 -10.50 -1.36
CA ASP A 193 3.54 -9.87 -1.24
C ASP A 193 4.49 -10.52 -2.23
N ILE A 194 5.02 -9.71 -3.15
CA ILE A 194 5.93 -10.16 -4.21
C ILE A 194 7.28 -9.48 -4.01
N PHE A 195 8.34 -10.28 -3.92
CA PHE A 195 9.70 -9.77 -4.03
C PHE A 195 10.03 -9.51 -5.50
N VAL A 196 10.33 -8.26 -5.83
CA VAL A 196 10.59 -7.86 -7.21
C VAL A 196 12.06 -8.07 -7.56
N CYS A 197 12.32 -9.01 -8.47
CA CYS A 197 13.58 -9.21 -9.17
C CYS A 197 13.68 -8.23 -10.36
N ASP A 198 14.47 -7.16 -10.21
CA ASP A 198 14.66 -6.10 -11.18
C ASP A 198 16.08 -5.51 -11.10
N GLU A 199 16.47 -4.76 -12.12
CA GLU A 199 17.70 -3.98 -12.20
C GLU A 199 17.37 -2.51 -11.95
N ILE A 200 17.67 -2.02 -10.74
CA ILE A 200 17.26 -0.68 -10.32
C ILE A 200 18.46 0.27 -10.39
N PRO A 201 18.43 1.30 -11.27
CA PRO A 201 19.45 2.34 -11.28
C PRO A 201 19.48 3.10 -9.95
N LEU A 202 20.66 3.31 -9.37
CA LEU A 202 20.82 4.03 -8.10
C LEU A 202 20.21 5.43 -8.15
N LYS A 203 20.24 6.11 -9.30
CA LYS A 203 19.61 7.43 -9.49
C LYS A 203 18.11 7.47 -9.18
N ASN A 204 17.42 6.33 -9.25
CA ASN A 204 15.99 6.19 -8.94
C ASN A 204 15.73 6.06 -7.43
N LEU A 205 16.78 6.06 -6.60
CA LEU A 205 16.69 5.99 -5.15
C LEU A 205 16.99 7.35 -4.51
N SER A 206 16.48 7.54 -3.30
CA SER A 206 16.87 8.66 -2.45
C SER A 206 18.35 8.56 -2.08
N GLU A 207 18.99 9.70 -1.83
CA GLU A 207 20.38 9.71 -1.38
C GLU A 207 20.52 9.01 -0.02
N TYR A 208 19.52 9.14 0.85
CA TYR A 208 19.47 8.44 2.13
C TYR A 208 19.43 6.91 1.95
N ASP A 209 18.56 6.40 1.07
CA ASP A 209 18.42 4.96 0.88
C ASP A 209 19.64 4.36 0.17
N LYS A 210 20.27 5.07 -0.79
CA LYS A 210 21.56 4.64 -1.38
C LYS A 210 22.60 4.40 -0.30
N ASN A 211 22.87 5.42 0.53
CA ASN A 211 23.83 5.34 1.62
C ASN A 211 23.49 4.22 2.61
N LYS A 212 22.21 4.04 2.92
CA LYS A 212 21.74 2.97 3.80
C LYS A 212 22.02 1.59 3.21
N ILE A 213 21.69 1.37 1.94
CA ILE A 213 21.91 0.10 1.25
C ILE A 213 23.41 -0.20 1.17
N GLU A 214 24.22 0.77 0.77
CA GLU A 214 25.69 0.63 0.73
C GLU A 214 26.25 0.26 2.11
N SER A 215 25.78 0.91 3.19
CA SER A 215 26.20 0.59 4.55
C SER A 215 25.87 -0.85 4.99
N ILE A 216 24.79 -1.43 4.44
CA ILE A 216 24.39 -2.81 4.72
C ILE A 216 25.31 -3.78 3.96
N ILE A 217 25.62 -3.48 2.69
CA ILE A 217 26.37 -4.38 1.81
C ILE A 217 27.85 -4.44 2.17
N VAL A 218 28.42 -3.37 2.76
CA VAL A 218 29.82 -3.32 3.24
C VAL A 218 30.09 -4.26 4.44
N ASP A 219 29.05 -4.85 5.05
CA ASP A 219 29.22 -5.82 6.13
C ASP A 219 30.01 -7.06 5.66
N SER A 220 31.04 -7.46 6.40
CA SER A 220 31.97 -8.52 6.01
C SER A 220 31.30 -9.88 5.81
N VAL A 221 30.24 -10.16 6.57
CA VAL A 221 29.48 -11.41 6.42
C VAL A 221 28.67 -11.36 5.11
N ILE A 222 28.02 -10.23 4.83
CA ILE A 222 27.22 -10.05 3.61
C ILE A 222 28.12 -10.12 2.37
N MET A 223 29.27 -9.43 2.38
CA MET A 223 30.25 -9.48 1.28
C MET A 223 30.74 -10.90 0.99
N LYS A 224 30.90 -11.75 2.01
CA LYS A 224 31.30 -13.15 1.84
C LYS A 224 30.22 -13.96 1.10
N PHE A 225 28.95 -13.70 1.38
CA PHE A 225 27.82 -14.36 0.70
C PHE A 225 27.54 -13.79 -0.69
N GLU A 226 27.81 -12.50 -0.95
CA GLU A 226 27.73 -11.94 -2.30
C GLU A 226 28.65 -12.69 -3.28
N GLY A 227 29.89 -12.97 -2.86
CA GLY A 227 30.89 -13.61 -3.71
C GLY A 227 31.06 -12.88 -5.05
N ILE A 228 30.76 -13.58 -6.15
CA ILE A 228 30.83 -13.06 -7.53
C ILE A 228 29.54 -12.27 -7.90
N GLN A 229 28.41 -12.58 -7.28
CA GLN A 229 27.11 -11.98 -7.58
C GLN A 229 26.86 -10.75 -6.70
N LYS A 230 27.48 -9.63 -7.08
CA LYS A 230 27.38 -8.37 -6.35
C LYS A 230 25.96 -7.81 -6.36
N ILE A 231 25.49 -7.36 -5.19
CA ILE A 231 24.18 -6.70 -5.05
C ILE A 231 24.19 -5.36 -5.80
N ILE A 232 25.31 -4.63 -5.73
CA ILE A 232 25.55 -3.41 -6.50
C ILE A 232 26.72 -3.63 -7.44
N SER A 233 26.52 -3.37 -8.73
CA SER A 233 27.59 -3.33 -9.72
C SER A 233 27.42 -2.09 -10.61
N GLY A 234 28.45 -1.24 -10.66
CA GLY A 234 28.34 0.08 -11.27
C GLY A 234 27.29 0.94 -10.55
N GLU A 235 26.38 1.55 -11.31
CA GLU A 235 25.28 2.38 -10.77
C GLU A 235 23.94 1.64 -10.70
N VAL A 236 23.94 0.30 -10.61
CA VAL A 236 22.73 -0.53 -10.64
C VAL A 236 22.68 -1.51 -9.47
N ILE A 237 21.50 -1.64 -8.86
CA ILE A 237 21.19 -2.66 -7.86
C ILE A 237 20.54 -3.86 -8.56
N PHE A 238 21.07 -5.05 -8.32
CA PHE A 238 20.50 -6.32 -8.78
C PHE A 238 19.73 -6.95 -7.63
N THR A 239 18.41 -6.74 -7.57
CA THR A 239 17.60 -7.20 -6.43
C THR A 239 17.54 -8.72 -6.32
N LYS A 240 17.67 -9.44 -7.45
CA LYS A 240 17.83 -10.91 -7.44
C LYS A 240 19.01 -11.37 -6.59
N ASN A 241 20.12 -10.63 -6.61
CA ASN A 241 21.30 -10.95 -5.79
C ASN A 241 21.04 -10.71 -4.30
N VAL A 242 20.22 -9.69 -3.96
CA VAL A 242 19.75 -9.47 -2.57
C VAL A 242 19.01 -10.71 -2.07
N TYR A 243 18.10 -11.26 -2.88
CA TYR A 243 17.38 -12.47 -2.51
C TYR A 243 18.30 -13.68 -2.34
N VAL A 244 19.24 -13.91 -3.27
CA VAL A 244 20.20 -15.02 -3.18
C VAL A 244 21.01 -14.94 -1.89
N VAL A 245 21.57 -13.76 -1.58
CA VAL A 245 22.35 -13.52 -0.36
C VAL A 245 21.47 -13.70 0.89
N TRP A 246 20.26 -13.15 0.88
CA TRP A 246 19.29 -13.32 1.96
C TRP A 246 19.00 -14.81 2.21
N LYS A 247 18.71 -15.57 1.15
CA LYS A 247 18.40 -17.00 1.20
C LYS A 247 19.55 -17.82 1.77
N GLN A 248 20.78 -17.53 1.35
CA GLN A 248 21.99 -18.18 1.87
C GLN A 248 22.15 -17.89 3.38
N ILE A 249 22.10 -16.62 3.79
CA ILE A 249 22.23 -16.22 5.20
C ILE A 249 21.15 -16.88 6.06
N MET A 250 19.89 -16.89 5.58
CA MET A 250 18.78 -17.50 6.32
C MET A 250 18.95 -19.01 6.46
N GLY A 251 19.57 -19.66 5.48
CA GLY A 251 19.80 -21.11 5.43
C GLY A 251 21.02 -21.60 6.21
N THR A 252 22.07 -20.78 6.38
CA THR A 252 23.36 -21.26 6.91
C THR A 252 23.75 -20.72 8.29
N THR A 253 23.29 -19.54 8.69
CA THR A 253 23.75 -18.92 9.95
C THR A 253 23.03 -19.49 11.16
N ASN A 254 23.72 -19.67 12.29
CA ASN A 254 23.04 -20.08 13.52
C ASN A 254 22.05 -18.98 13.94
N LYS A 255 20.76 -19.33 14.05
CA LYS A 255 19.66 -18.38 14.33
C LYS A 255 19.91 -17.51 15.57
N PHE A 256 20.72 -17.97 16.52
CA PHE A 256 20.99 -17.27 17.78
C PHE A 256 22.22 -16.36 17.75
N TYR A 257 23.25 -16.67 16.94
CA TYR A 257 24.50 -15.90 16.92
C TYR A 257 24.46 -14.72 15.94
N ASP A 258 23.70 -14.84 14.85
CA ASP A 258 23.70 -13.85 13.76
C ASP A 258 22.38 -13.10 13.61
N VAL A 259 21.68 -12.86 14.73
CA VAL A 259 20.39 -12.13 14.75
C VAL A 259 20.53 -10.76 14.07
N TYR A 260 21.66 -10.07 14.29
CA TYR A 260 21.89 -8.75 13.73
C TYR A 260 22.05 -8.77 12.20
N ILE A 261 22.86 -9.69 11.66
CA ILE A 261 23.03 -9.86 10.21
C ILE A 261 21.73 -10.27 9.55
N ARG A 262 20.98 -11.20 10.17
CA ARG A 262 19.66 -11.61 9.69
C ARG A 262 18.70 -10.42 9.61
N ARG A 263 18.64 -9.59 10.65
CA ARG A 263 17.80 -8.38 10.65
C ARG A 263 18.23 -7.36 9.60
N LYS A 264 19.54 -7.16 9.41
CA LYS A 264 20.08 -6.26 8.37
C LYS A 264 19.66 -6.71 6.96
N ILE A 265 19.97 -7.96 6.60
CA ILE A 265 19.67 -8.44 5.24
C ILE A 265 18.17 -8.56 5.01
N THR A 266 17.37 -8.96 6.02
CA THR A 266 15.91 -8.94 5.90
C THR A 266 15.36 -7.52 5.77
N SER A 267 15.97 -6.54 6.45
CA SER A 267 15.60 -5.13 6.26
C SER A 267 15.92 -4.61 4.87
N LEU A 268 16.94 -5.14 4.19
CA LEU A 268 17.22 -4.83 2.78
C LEU A 268 16.24 -5.55 1.85
N PHE A 269 16.03 -6.85 2.08
CA PHE A 269 15.08 -7.68 1.34
C PHE A 269 13.67 -7.07 1.31
N ASN A 270 13.15 -6.64 2.46
CA ASN A 270 11.81 -6.05 2.58
C ASN A 270 11.64 -4.73 1.81
N GLN A 271 12.72 -4.06 1.38
CA GLN A 271 12.62 -2.82 0.61
C GLN A 271 12.16 -3.04 -0.84
N PHE A 272 12.33 -4.26 -1.35
CA PHE A 272 11.97 -4.68 -2.71
C PHE A 272 10.70 -5.53 -2.77
N ILE A 273 9.95 -5.61 -1.66
CA ILE A 273 8.64 -6.22 -1.63
C ILE A 273 7.59 -5.19 -2.03
N ILE A 274 6.71 -5.57 -2.94
CA ILE A 274 5.47 -4.85 -3.25
C ILE A 274 4.28 -5.68 -2.79
N THR A 275 3.19 -5.01 -2.44
CA THR A 275 1.96 -5.67 -2.02
C THR A 275 0.86 -5.38 -3.01
N ILE A 276 0.34 -6.44 -3.64
CA ILE A 276 -0.80 -6.35 -4.54
C ILE A 276 -2.04 -6.81 -3.79
N THR A 277 -3.12 -6.05 -3.93
CA THR A 277 -4.43 -6.50 -3.48
C THR A 277 -4.90 -7.61 -4.41
N ASN A 278 -5.05 -8.83 -3.90
CA ASN A 278 -5.57 -9.96 -4.64
C ASN A 278 -7.04 -9.70 -4.98
N LEU A 279 -7.31 -9.49 -6.26
CA LEU A 279 -8.66 -9.39 -6.78
C LEU A 279 -9.18 -10.82 -6.95
N LYS A 280 -10.22 -11.18 -6.19
CA LYS A 280 -10.92 -12.46 -6.33
C LYS A 280 -12.12 -12.28 -7.25
N ASN A 281 -12.13 -12.96 -8.39
CA ASN A 281 -13.34 -13.21 -9.18
C ASN A 281 -13.92 -14.59 -8.81
N GLU A 282 -15.18 -14.86 -9.18
CA GLU A 282 -15.85 -16.16 -8.94
C GLU A 282 -15.13 -17.36 -9.59
N LYS A 283 -14.22 -17.14 -10.54
CA LYS A 283 -13.54 -18.20 -11.33
C LYS A 283 -12.03 -18.32 -11.13
N THR A 284 -11.32 -17.22 -10.86
CA THR A 284 -9.86 -17.19 -10.72
C THR A 284 -9.44 -16.06 -9.78
N ASN A 285 -8.33 -16.25 -9.07
CA ASN A 285 -7.69 -15.20 -8.27
C ASN A 285 -6.41 -14.70 -8.97
N LEU A 286 -5.92 -13.51 -8.59
CA LEU A 286 -4.74 -12.89 -9.22
C LEU A 286 -3.46 -13.71 -9.03
N TYR A 287 -3.33 -14.40 -7.89
CA TYR A 287 -2.19 -15.28 -7.63
C TYR A 287 -2.12 -16.41 -8.67
N ASP A 288 -3.23 -17.13 -8.86
CA ASP A 288 -3.31 -18.27 -9.77
C ASP A 288 -2.99 -17.84 -11.21
N TYR A 289 -3.46 -16.66 -11.62
CA TYR A 289 -3.14 -16.08 -12.93
C TYR A 289 -1.65 -15.75 -13.06
N LEU A 290 -1.08 -15.06 -12.08
CA LEU A 290 0.34 -14.69 -12.08
C LEU A 290 1.25 -15.93 -12.14
N GLU A 291 0.88 -16.98 -11.40
CA GLU A 291 1.63 -18.25 -11.36
C GLU A 291 1.48 -19.02 -12.68
N ALA A 292 0.25 -19.17 -13.19
CA ALA A 292 -0.01 -19.90 -14.44
C ALA A 292 0.65 -19.25 -15.66
N GLU A 293 0.68 -17.92 -15.71
CA GLU A 293 1.36 -17.17 -16.76
C GLU A 293 2.88 -17.07 -16.57
N GLY A 294 3.42 -17.58 -15.47
CA GLY A 294 4.86 -17.57 -15.18
C GLY A 294 5.41 -16.18 -14.86
N PHE A 295 4.56 -15.25 -14.39
CA PHE A 295 4.98 -13.94 -13.90
C PHE A 295 5.64 -14.02 -12.52
N ILE A 296 5.26 -15.01 -11.72
CA ILE A 296 5.82 -15.25 -10.39
C ILE A 296 6.29 -16.69 -10.23
N GLU A 297 7.22 -16.89 -9.31
CA GLU A 297 7.67 -18.20 -8.85
C GLU A 297 7.64 -18.25 -7.31
N ARG A 298 7.41 -19.43 -6.75
CA ARG A 298 7.37 -19.63 -5.30
C ARG A 298 8.63 -20.31 -4.80
N ASP A 299 9.24 -19.76 -3.76
CA ASP A 299 10.19 -20.50 -2.94
C ASP A 299 9.46 -21.17 -1.79
N ASP A 300 9.21 -22.48 -1.92
CA ASP A 300 8.47 -23.27 -0.93
C ASP A 300 9.17 -23.35 0.42
N LYS A 301 10.51 -23.26 0.44
CA LYS A 301 11.30 -23.38 1.67
C LYS A 301 11.11 -22.18 2.59
N PHE A 302 10.96 -20.99 2.00
CA PHE A 302 10.80 -19.73 2.74
C PHE A 302 9.40 -19.14 2.64
N ASN A 303 8.51 -19.74 1.85
CA ASN A 303 7.17 -19.26 1.55
C ASN A 303 7.19 -17.83 0.99
N ILE A 304 8.06 -17.58 0.01
CA ILE A 304 8.24 -16.29 -0.65
C ILE A 304 7.79 -16.39 -2.10
N ILE A 305 7.11 -15.35 -2.57
CA ILE A 305 6.76 -15.18 -3.98
C ILE A 305 7.78 -14.23 -4.60
N LEU A 306 8.42 -14.66 -5.68
CA LEU A 306 9.39 -13.88 -6.43
C LEU A 306 8.83 -13.54 -7.80
N SER A 307 9.13 -12.34 -8.30
CA SER A 307 8.85 -12.02 -9.68
C SER A 307 9.86 -12.69 -10.61
N THR A 308 9.38 -13.16 -11.77
CA THR A 308 10.23 -13.67 -12.86
C THR A 308 10.63 -12.52 -13.79
N GLN A 309 11.47 -12.81 -14.78
CA GLN A 309 11.81 -11.82 -15.83
C GLN A 309 10.56 -11.34 -16.58
N LYS A 310 9.55 -12.22 -16.77
CA LYS A 310 8.30 -11.90 -17.46
C LYS A 310 7.51 -10.83 -16.70
N PHE A 311 7.68 -10.72 -15.37
CA PHE A 311 7.00 -9.69 -14.57
C PHE A 311 7.35 -8.25 -14.99
N SER A 312 8.52 -8.02 -15.59
CA SER A 312 8.89 -6.71 -16.15
C SER A 312 7.95 -6.24 -17.28
N GLU A 313 7.17 -7.16 -17.87
CA GLU A 313 6.14 -6.80 -18.83
C GLU A 313 5.04 -5.98 -18.18
N CYS A 314 4.64 -6.32 -16.94
CA CYS A 314 3.50 -5.75 -16.24
C CYS A 314 3.88 -4.92 -15.00
N TYR A 315 5.16 -4.82 -14.67
CA TYR A 315 5.68 -4.00 -13.57
C TYR A 315 6.97 -3.27 -13.96
N ASN A 316 7.17 -2.07 -13.45
CA ASN A 316 8.49 -1.44 -13.40
C ASN A 316 8.69 -0.72 -12.05
N PHE A 317 9.93 -0.51 -11.62
CA PHE A 317 10.22 0.13 -10.33
C PHE A 317 9.73 1.58 -10.20
N THR A 318 9.67 2.33 -11.31
CA THR A 318 9.41 3.78 -11.31
C THR A 318 7.94 4.11 -11.18
N ASP A 319 7.11 3.36 -11.90
CA ASP A 319 5.69 3.57 -12.12
C ASP A 319 4.87 2.50 -11.37
N GLY A 320 5.43 1.31 -11.14
CA GLY A 320 4.75 0.22 -10.44
C GLY A 320 4.06 -0.72 -11.40
N ILE A 321 2.84 -1.14 -11.07
CA ILE A 321 2.07 -2.09 -11.89
C ILE A 321 1.35 -1.38 -13.05
N LYS A 322 1.65 -1.86 -14.26
CA LYS A 322 0.96 -1.52 -15.51
C LYS A 322 -0.33 -2.33 -15.62
N THR A 323 -1.41 -1.76 -15.13
CA THR A 323 -2.72 -2.42 -15.05
C THR A 323 -3.38 -2.68 -16.39
N ASP A 324 -3.12 -1.91 -17.45
CA ASP A 324 -3.70 -2.19 -18.77
C ASP A 324 -3.37 -3.61 -19.27
N LYS A 325 -2.18 -4.12 -18.94
CA LYS A 325 -1.80 -5.50 -19.27
C LYS A 325 -2.51 -6.55 -18.43
N PHE A 326 -2.84 -6.21 -17.19
CA PHE A 326 -3.65 -7.07 -16.33
C PHE A 326 -5.11 -7.05 -16.76
N LYS A 327 -5.63 -5.90 -17.19
CA LYS A 327 -6.97 -5.74 -17.77
C LYS A 327 -7.09 -6.57 -19.04
N GLU A 328 -6.25 -6.39 -20.05
CA GLU A 328 -6.31 -7.18 -21.29
C GLU A 328 -6.19 -8.71 -21.05
N GLY A 329 -5.32 -9.12 -20.12
CA GLY A 329 -5.14 -10.52 -19.74
C GLY A 329 -6.32 -11.12 -18.97
N MET A 330 -7.02 -10.32 -18.16
CA MET A 330 -8.16 -10.74 -17.35
C MET A 330 -9.53 -10.29 -17.88
N ASP A 331 -9.61 -9.48 -18.93
CA ASP A 331 -10.86 -9.06 -19.58
C ASP A 331 -11.43 -10.17 -20.48
N ASN A 332 -10.60 -11.15 -20.86
CA ASN A 332 -11.08 -12.48 -21.28
C ASN A 332 -11.80 -13.24 -20.14
N LEU A 333 -11.79 -12.70 -18.92
CA LEU A 333 -12.43 -13.18 -17.69
C LEU A 333 -13.10 -12.04 -16.92
N SER A 334 -13.94 -11.22 -17.60
CA SER A 334 -14.93 -10.30 -17.01
C SER A 334 -14.49 -9.59 -15.72
N LEU A 335 -13.64 -8.57 -15.83
CA LEU A 335 -13.30 -7.71 -14.70
C LEU A 335 -14.25 -6.51 -14.61
N GLY A 336 -15.00 -6.45 -13.51
CA GLY A 336 -15.54 -5.19 -13.01
C GLY A 336 -14.43 -4.42 -12.31
N ILE A 337 -13.59 -3.71 -13.06
CA ILE A 337 -12.80 -2.60 -12.53
C ILE A 337 -13.66 -1.37 -12.63
N ILE A 338 -14.10 -0.87 -11.48
CA ILE A 338 -14.79 0.41 -11.42
C ILE A 338 -13.73 1.51 -11.30
N ILE A 339 -13.80 2.43 -12.25
CA ILE A 339 -12.96 3.62 -12.47
C ILE A 339 -13.04 4.58 -11.29
#